data_AF-A0A1G6GGB6-F1
#
_entry.id   AF-A0A1G6GGB6-F1
#
_cell.length_a   1.000
_cell.length_b   1.000
_cell.length_c   1.000
_cell.angle_alpha   90.00
_cell.angle_beta   90.00
_cell.angle_gamma   90.00
#
_symmetry.space_group_name_H-M   'P 1'
#
loop_
_entity.id
_entity.type
_entity.pdbx_description
1 polymer ?
#
loop_
_entity_poly.entity_id
_entity_poly.type
_entity_poly.pdbx_seq_one_letter_code
_entity_poly.pdbx_strand_id
1 'polypeptide(L)'
;MSGFPTLRVPILAAPMAGGPSTPALVSAMAEAGGLGFLAAGYLPVAALAEQVAAVRTAGTDLFGVNLFVPDTEPIDLPAVLAYREALLPLAAELGLDGLPEPYPDDDGWAAKVDLLVDQPVPIVSFTFGLPDRTTVERLHGVDTLLVATVTSTADARAAVEAGMDGLVVQGPGAGGHQGTWHTSDPAPSLPLDDLLAQVLAEVDVPVVAAGGLATADDVHRVVSAGAAGAQLGTAFLLTPEAGTNPTYRAALTHPGFGPTRMTRAFSGRWARSLDNAFIATYDALAPASYPAINQVTGPIRRAAAAAGDAQHLHLWAGTGVEHVREASAAEVVAQLWPDARE
;
A
#
# COMPACT_ATOMS: atom_id res chain seq x y z
N MET A 1 -28.34 1.77 4.39
CA MET A 1 -27.13 1.55 3.59
C MET A 1 -26.64 2.91 3.12
N SER A 2 -25.65 3.47 3.81
CA SER A 2 -24.89 4.58 3.28
C SER A 2 -24.17 4.10 2.03
N GLY A 3 -24.37 4.76 0.89
CA GLY A 3 -23.59 4.48 -0.31
C GLY A 3 -22.12 4.87 -0.11
N PHE A 4 -21.24 4.37 -0.99
CA PHE A 4 -19.84 4.80 -1.05
C PHE A 4 -19.76 6.33 -1.09
N PRO A 5 -18.88 6.97 -0.31
CA PRO A 5 -18.89 8.42 -0.13
C PRO A 5 -18.59 9.12 -1.45
N THR A 6 -19.37 10.14 -1.78
CA THR A 6 -19.05 11.06 -2.87
C THR A 6 -17.95 12.00 -2.39
N LEU A 7 -16.76 11.91 -2.97
CA LEU A 7 -15.65 12.82 -2.69
C LEU A 7 -15.82 14.12 -3.48
N ARG A 8 -15.35 15.25 -2.91
CA ARG A 8 -15.28 16.52 -3.66
C ARG A 8 -14.24 16.45 -4.77
N VAL A 9 -13.14 15.77 -4.48
CA VAL A 9 -12.04 15.51 -5.41
C VAL A 9 -11.86 13.99 -5.51
N PRO A 10 -11.90 13.38 -6.70
CA PRO A 10 -11.84 11.93 -6.88
C PRO A 10 -10.40 11.38 -6.72
N ILE A 11 -9.69 11.82 -5.70
CA ILE A 11 -8.30 11.47 -5.40
C ILE A 11 -8.20 10.87 -4.00
N LEU A 12 -7.61 9.68 -3.96
CA LEU A 12 -7.30 8.94 -2.76
C LEU A 12 -5.78 8.91 -2.58
N ALA A 13 -5.28 9.28 -1.40
CA ALA A 13 -3.92 8.95 -1.01
C ALA A 13 -3.87 7.48 -0.58
N ALA A 14 -3.05 6.69 -1.26
CA ALA A 14 -2.95 5.27 -0.99
C ALA A 14 -2.48 5.00 0.45
N PRO A 15 -2.96 3.93 1.11
CA PRO A 15 -2.35 3.44 2.33
C PRO A 15 -0.94 2.91 2.05
N MET A 16 0.06 3.55 2.64
CA MET A 16 1.47 3.24 2.46
C MET A 16 2.07 2.82 3.81
N ALA A 17 2.03 1.50 4.06
CA ALA A 17 2.59 0.89 5.26
C ALA A 17 4.11 1.12 5.37
N GLY A 18 4.62 1.17 6.61
CA GLY A 18 6.04 1.42 6.87
C GLY A 18 6.43 2.89 7.08
N GLY A 19 5.44 3.77 7.30
CA GLY A 19 5.67 5.15 7.75
C GLY A 19 5.07 6.27 6.88
N PRO A 20 5.01 6.17 5.54
CA PRO A 20 4.54 7.30 4.72
C PRO A 20 3.10 7.75 5.01
N SER A 21 2.16 6.82 5.25
CA SER A 21 0.82 7.18 5.70
C SER A 21 0.82 7.60 7.17
N THR A 22 0.49 8.87 7.42
CA THR A 22 0.42 9.47 8.76
C THR A 22 -0.96 10.09 9.00
N PRO A 23 -1.35 10.33 10.27
CA PRO A 23 -2.53 11.14 10.58
C PRO A 23 -2.52 12.51 9.89
N ALA A 24 -1.35 13.16 9.78
CA ALA A 24 -1.22 14.47 9.12
C ALA A 24 -1.54 14.39 7.61
N LEU A 25 -1.07 13.35 6.92
CA LEU A 25 -1.38 13.15 5.51
C LEU A 25 -2.88 12.87 5.32
N VAL A 26 -3.49 12.09 6.22
CA VAL A 26 -4.93 11.82 6.19
C VAL A 26 -5.74 13.11 6.35
N SER A 27 -5.41 13.94 7.34
CA SER A 27 -6.08 15.23 7.55
C SER A 27 -5.90 16.18 6.36
N ALA A 28 -4.69 16.29 5.82
CA ALA A 28 -4.42 17.15 4.67
C ALA A 28 -5.18 16.72 3.41
N MET A 29 -5.36 15.41 3.19
CA MET A 29 -6.19 14.90 2.10
C MET A 29 -7.67 15.25 2.28
N ALA A 30 -8.19 15.12 3.50
CA ALA A 30 -9.58 15.48 3.81
C ALA A 30 -9.83 16.98 3.62
N GLU A 31 -8.90 17.84 4.07
CA GLU A 31 -8.95 19.29 3.84
C GLU A 31 -8.94 19.63 2.35
N ALA A 32 -8.10 18.95 1.57
CA ALA A 32 -8.04 19.09 0.12
C ALA A 32 -9.27 18.51 -0.62
N GLY A 33 -10.21 17.88 0.08
CA GLY A 33 -11.44 17.30 -0.48
C GLY A 33 -11.28 15.92 -1.12
N GLY A 34 -10.10 15.32 -1.00
CA GLY A 34 -9.85 13.92 -1.33
C GLY A 34 -10.06 13.03 -0.11
N LEU A 35 -9.50 11.82 -0.17
CA LEU A 35 -9.61 10.82 0.90
C LEU A 35 -8.23 10.28 1.27
N GLY A 36 -7.93 10.23 2.56
CA GLY A 36 -6.69 9.67 3.09
C GLY A 36 -6.92 8.35 3.81
N PHE A 37 -5.87 7.51 3.84
CA PHE A 37 -5.86 6.26 4.57
C PHE A 37 -4.72 6.18 5.58
N LEU A 38 -5.03 5.72 6.79
CA LEU A 38 -4.04 5.13 7.69
C LEU A 38 -3.68 3.73 7.18
N ALA A 39 -2.39 3.36 7.24
CA ALA A 39 -1.91 2.04 6.85
C ALA A 39 -1.53 1.24 8.09
N ALA A 40 -2.34 0.23 8.43
CA ALA A 40 -2.12 -0.57 9.64
C ALA A 40 -1.14 -1.74 9.43
N GLY A 41 -0.72 -2.04 8.20
CA GLY A 41 0.26 -3.09 7.93
C GLY A 41 1.55 -2.87 8.74
N TYR A 42 2.00 -3.89 9.48
CA TYR A 42 3.14 -3.86 10.41
C TYR A 42 2.97 -2.95 11.65
N LEU A 43 1.86 -2.23 11.75
CA LEU A 43 1.62 -1.27 12.83
C LEU A 43 1.04 -2.02 14.04
N PRO A 44 1.62 -1.89 15.25
CA PRO A 44 1.01 -2.45 16.45
C PRO A 44 -0.40 -1.88 16.68
N VAL A 45 -1.31 -2.68 17.20
CA VAL A 45 -2.72 -2.31 17.45
C VAL A 45 -2.85 -1.03 18.28
N ALA A 46 -2.01 -0.87 19.31
CA ALA A 46 -2.00 0.34 20.14
C ALA A 46 -1.64 1.59 19.33
N ALA A 47 -0.65 1.50 18.44
CA ALA A 47 -0.26 2.62 17.59
C ALA A 47 -1.33 2.92 16.53
N LEU A 48 -2.06 1.91 16.02
CA LEU A 48 -3.22 2.13 15.17
C LEU A 48 -4.31 2.91 15.92
N ALA A 49 -4.63 2.54 17.16
CA ALA A 49 -5.61 3.24 17.98
C ALA A 49 -5.22 4.71 18.22
N GLU A 50 -3.94 4.97 18.50
CA GLU A 50 -3.40 6.33 18.63
C GLU A 50 -3.54 7.13 17.34
N GLN A 51 -3.24 6.53 16.18
CA GLN A 51 -3.37 7.21 14.89
C GLN A 51 -4.83 7.52 14.54
N VAL A 52 -5.76 6.59 14.79
CA VAL A 52 -7.21 6.81 14.61
C VAL A 52 -7.69 7.97 15.50
N ALA A 53 -7.28 7.99 16.77
CA ALA A 53 -7.62 9.08 17.69
C ALA A 53 -7.05 10.43 17.24
N ALA A 54 -5.82 10.45 16.69
CA ALA A 54 -5.19 11.64 16.17
C ALA A 54 -5.94 12.23 14.96
N VAL A 55 -6.35 11.39 13.99
CA VAL A 55 -7.15 11.82 12.84
C VAL A 55 -8.49 12.44 13.28
N ARG A 56 -9.18 11.80 14.22
CA ARG A 56 -10.44 12.31 14.78
C ARG A 56 -10.26 13.62 15.53
N THR A 57 -9.19 13.74 16.31
CA THR A 57 -8.88 14.97 17.07
C THR A 57 -8.54 16.14 16.14
N ALA A 58 -7.97 15.86 14.96
CA ALA A 58 -7.78 16.85 13.90
C ALA A 58 -9.08 17.23 13.18
N GLY A 59 -10.23 16.66 13.55
CA GLY A 59 -11.55 16.99 12.97
C GLY A 59 -11.83 16.32 11.62
N THR A 60 -11.11 15.24 11.29
CA THR A 60 -11.34 14.48 10.06
C THR A 60 -12.30 13.32 10.31
N ASP A 61 -13.52 13.44 9.78
CA ASP A 61 -14.59 12.46 9.95
C ASP A 61 -14.66 11.42 8.82
N LEU A 62 -14.08 11.70 7.65
CA LEU A 62 -14.03 10.79 6.51
C LEU A 62 -12.59 10.40 6.18
N PHE A 63 -12.22 9.18 6.52
CA PHE A 63 -10.92 8.58 6.23
C PHE A 63 -11.05 7.06 6.20
N GLY A 64 -10.01 6.38 5.71
CA GLY A 64 -9.93 4.93 5.73
C GLY A 64 -8.82 4.37 6.61
N VAL A 65 -8.95 3.11 6.99
CA VAL A 65 -7.87 2.30 7.57
C VAL A 65 -7.63 1.10 6.66
N ASN A 66 -6.37 0.84 6.32
CA ASN A 66 -5.99 -0.33 5.52
C ASN A 66 -5.42 -1.44 6.39
N LEU A 67 -5.91 -2.67 6.21
CA LEU A 67 -5.41 -3.89 6.83
C LEU A 67 -4.79 -4.81 5.78
N PHE A 68 -3.73 -5.52 6.18
CA PHE A 68 -3.23 -6.67 5.42
C PHE A 68 -3.95 -7.92 5.89
N VAL A 69 -4.55 -8.64 4.95
CA VAL A 69 -5.14 -9.95 5.24
C VAL A 69 -4.01 -10.95 5.40
N PRO A 70 -3.94 -11.72 6.51
CA PRO A 70 -2.92 -12.73 6.70
C PRO A 70 -2.96 -13.78 5.59
N ASP A 71 -1.80 -14.02 4.98
CA ASP A 71 -1.67 -15.11 4.01
C ASP A 71 -1.73 -16.45 4.75
N THR A 72 -2.38 -17.42 4.13
CA THR A 72 -2.52 -18.78 4.67
C THR A 72 -1.63 -19.78 3.93
N GLU A 73 -0.92 -19.34 2.88
CA GLU A 73 0.07 -20.17 2.18
C GLU A 73 1.19 -20.59 3.13
N PRO A 74 1.58 -21.89 3.14
CA PRO A 74 2.70 -22.35 3.93
C PRO A 74 4.01 -21.66 3.54
N ILE A 75 4.79 -21.24 4.56
CA ILE A 75 6.13 -20.70 4.34
C ILE A 75 7.10 -21.83 3.95
N ASP A 76 7.82 -21.65 2.85
CA ASP A 76 8.95 -22.51 2.48
C ASP A 76 10.16 -22.17 3.36
N LEU A 77 10.16 -22.73 4.57
CA LEU A 77 11.19 -22.46 5.57
C LEU A 77 12.62 -22.80 5.07
N PRO A 78 12.89 -23.94 4.39
CA PRO A 78 14.20 -24.19 3.79
C PRO A 78 14.66 -23.09 2.82
N ALA A 79 13.78 -22.61 1.93
CA ALA A 79 14.13 -21.53 1.01
C ALA A 79 14.37 -20.20 1.73
N VAL A 80 13.56 -19.88 2.74
CA VAL A 80 13.75 -18.69 3.58
C VAL A 80 15.08 -18.72 4.32
N LEU A 81 15.44 -19.87 4.91
CA LEU A 81 16.71 -20.01 5.62
C LEU A 81 17.90 -19.92 4.64
N ALA A 82 17.81 -20.51 3.46
CA ALA A 82 18.84 -20.36 2.42
C ALA A 82 19.03 -18.89 2.00
N TYR A 83 17.94 -18.15 1.82
CA TYR A 83 17.99 -16.72 1.52
C TYR A 83 18.57 -15.90 2.68
N ARG A 84 18.19 -16.21 3.92
CA ARG A 84 18.76 -15.61 5.13
C ARG A 84 20.28 -15.79 5.18
N GLU A 85 20.78 -17.00 4.93
CA GLU A 85 22.23 -17.27 4.90
C GLU A 85 22.94 -16.43 3.83
N ALA A 86 22.33 -16.27 2.66
CA ALA A 86 22.88 -15.42 1.59
C ALA A 86 22.95 -13.92 1.96
N LEU A 87 22.13 -13.46 2.91
CA LEU A 87 22.11 -12.08 3.41
C LEU A 87 23.11 -11.82 4.55
N LEU A 88 23.64 -12.86 5.20
CA LEU A 88 24.55 -12.70 6.35
C LEU A 88 25.81 -11.89 6.05
N PRO A 89 26.47 -11.99 4.87
CA PRO A 89 27.61 -11.15 4.55
C PRO A 89 27.28 -9.65 4.58
N LEU A 90 26.17 -9.25 3.94
CA LEU A 90 25.71 -7.85 3.96
C LEU A 90 25.31 -7.42 5.38
N ALA A 91 24.67 -8.30 6.15
CA ALA A 91 24.33 -8.01 7.53
C ALA A 91 25.59 -7.68 8.36
N ALA A 92 26.67 -8.46 8.20
CA ALA A 92 27.94 -8.22 8.86
C ALA A 92 28.60 -6.91 8.40
N GLU A 93 28.55 -6.58 7.11
CA GLU A 93 29.04 -5.30 6.57
C GLU A 93 28.30 -4.08 7.16
N LEU A 94 27.01 -4.23 7.45
CA LEU A 94 26.18 -3.22 8.11
C LEU A 94 26.30 -3.23 9.65
N GLY A 95 27.22 -4.03 10.21
CA GLY A 95 27.47 -4.10 11.65
C GLY A 95 26.39 -4.85 12.44
N LEU A 96 25.65 -5.74 11.80
CA LEU A 96 24.67 -6.61 12.46
C LEU A 96 25.32 -7.95 12.85
N ASP A 97 25.06 -8.41 14.08
CA ASP A 97 25.56 -9.69 14.60
C ASP A 97 24.85 -10.92 13.98
N GLY A 98 23.77 -10.70 13.23
CA GLY A 98 22.99 -11.72 12.56
C GLY A 98 21.62 -11.22 12.11
N LEU A 99 20.82 -12.13 11.55
CA LEU A 99 19.45 -11.88 11.12
C LEU A 99 18.49 -12.78 11.90
N PRO A 100 17.25 -12.34 12.17
CA PRO A 100 16.27 -13.16 12.85
C PRO A 100 15.91 -14.39 12.02
N GLU A 101 15.49 -15.45 12.68
CA GLU A 101 14.73 -16.51 12.03
C GLU A 101 13.29 -16.04 11.82
N PRO A 102 12.59 -16.52 10.77
CA PRO A 102 11.19 -16.18 10.56
C PRO A 102 10.32 -16.73 11.70
N TYR A 103 9.26 -16.01 12.05
CA TYR A 103 8.34 -16.37 13.13
C TYR A 103 6.89 -16.23 12.67
N PRO A 104 5.94 -17.00 13.24
CA PRO A 104 4.52 -16.85 12.97
C PRO A 104 4.06 -15.43 13.32
N ASP A 105 3.40 -14.77 12.38
CA ASP A 105 2.94 -13.39 12.50
C ASP A 105 1.72 -13.19 11.61
N ASP A 106 0.58 -12.86 12.23
CA ASP A 106 -0.67 -12.52 11.56
C ASP A 106 -0.91 -11.01 11.53
N ASP A 107 0.12 -10.20 11.83
CA ASP A 107 0.05 -8.76 11.92
C ASP A 107 -0.98 -8.27 12.96
N GLY A 108 -1.28 -9.09 13.98
CA GLY A 108 -2.28 -8.78 14.99
C GLY A 108 -3.71 -8.68 14.45
N TRP A 109 -4.00 -9.40 13.36
CA TRP A 109 -5.24 -9.34 12.59
C TRP A 109 -6.51 -9.26 13.44
N ALA A 110 -6.72 -10.25 14.32
CA ALA A 110 -7.93 -10.30 15.14
C ALA A 110 -8.08 -9.06 16.03
N ALA A 111 -6.99 -8.62 16.66
CA ALA A 111 -7.02 -7.46 17.54
C ALA A 111 -7.20 -6.13 16.78
N LYS A 112 -6.72 -6.02 15.53
CA LYS A 112 -7.01 -4.87 14.66
C LYS A 112 -8.48 -4.84 14.24
N VAL A 113 -9.06 -6.00 13.89
CA VAL A 113 -10.49 -6.11 13.59
C VAL A 113 -11.32 -5.73 14.83
N ASP A 114 -10.98 -6.26 15.99
CA ASP A 114 -11.67 -5.93 17.26
C ASP A 114 -11.62 -4.43 17.55
N LEU A 115 -10.43 -3.80 17.41
CA LEU A 115 -10.28 -2.36 17.55
C LEU A 115 -11.20 -1.57 16.60
N LEU A 116 -11.29 -1.97 15.33
CA LEU A 116 -12.11 -1.27 14.33
C LEU A 116 -13.61 -1.56 14.47
N VAL A 117 -14.00 -2.62 15.17
CA VAL A 117 -15.39 -2.84 15.59
C VAL A 117 -15.72 -1.95 16.79
N ASP A 118 -14.83 -1.88 17.78
CA ASP A 118 -15.02 -1.06 18.98
C ASP A 118 -14.92 0.44 18.72
N GLN A 119 -14.06 0.83 17.76
CA GLN A 119 -13.81 2.20 17.33
C GLN A 119 -13.98 2.29 15.81
N PRO A 120 -15.24 2.25 15.30
CA PRO A 120 -15.52 2.18 13.88
C PRO A 120 -14.90 3.34 13.12
N VAL A 121 -14.47 3.07 11.89
CA VAL A 121 -13.98 4.07 10.94
C VAL A 121 -14.86 4.04 9.70
N PRO A 122 -14.94 5.13 8.92
CA PRO A 122 -15.85 5.17 7.77
C PRO A 122 -15.56 4.08 6.73
N ILE A 123 -14.28 3.77 6.51
CA ILE A 123 -13.85 2.81 5.48
C ILE A 123 -12.74 1.92 6.03
N VAL A 124 -12.87 0.61 5.85
CA VAL A 124 -11.78 -0.35 6.01
C VAL A 124 -11.44 -0.93 4.65
N SER A 125 -10.17 -0.83 4.26
CA SER A 125 -9.67 -1.44 3.05
C SER A 125 -8.79 -2.66 3.36
N PHE A 126 -8.83 -3.65 2.49
CA PHE A 126 -8.08 -4.89 2.60
C PHE A 126 -7.11 -5.04 1.43
N THR A 127 -5.90 -5.47 1.75
CA THR A 127 -4.87 -5.84 0.78
C THR A 127 -4.41 -7.26 1.07
N PHE A 128 -3.97 -7.98 0.02
CA PHE A 128 -3.49 -9.37 0.05
C PHE A 128 -4.58 -10.44 0.20
N GLY A 129 -5.85 -10.08 0.04
CA GLY A 129 -6.94 -11.03 0.08
C GLY A 129 -8.21 -10.39 0.61
N LEU A 130 -9.12 -11.25 1.06
CA LEU A 130 -10.40 -10.87 1.64
C LEU A 130 -10.48 -11.34 3.10
N PRO A 131 -11.12 -10.55 3.99
CA PRO A 131 -11.47 -11.03 5.32
C PRO A 131 -12.46 -12.20 5.24
N ASP A 132 -12.58 -12.97 6.32
CA ASP A 132 -13.63 -13.98 6.43
C ASP A 132 -15.03 -13.35 6.57
N ARG A 133 -16.07 -14.15 6.32
CA ARG A 133 -17.46 -13.69 6.38
C ARG A 133 -17.83 -13.10 7.75
N THR A 134 -17.33 -13.69 8.82
CA THR A 134 -17.57 -13.19 10.19
C THR A 134 -17.03 -11.78 10.36
N THR A 135 -15.82 -11.51 9.87
CA THR A 135 -15.18 -10.20 9.92
C THR A 135 -15.96 -9.17 9.09
N VAL A 136 -16.41 -9.55 7.89
CA VAL A 136 -17.29 -8.72 7.04
C VAL A 136 -18.55 -8.33 7.80
N GLU A 137 -19.28 -9.31 8.33
CA GLU A 137 -20.53 -9.09 9.06
C GLU A 137 -20.33 -8.20 10.30
N ARG A 138 -19.22 -8.37 11.03
CA ARG A 138 -18.88 -7.55 12.20
C ARG A 138 -18.63 -6.09 11.86
N LEU A 139 -17.85 -5.81 10.81
CA LEU A 139 -17.52 -4.44 10.41
C LEU A 139 -18.72 -3.73 9.77
N HIS A 140 -19.51 -4.43 8.95
CA HIS A 140 -20.78 -3.90 8.46
C HIS A 140 -21.77 -3.62 9.59
N GLY A 141 -21.78 -4.44 10.64
CA GLY A 141 -22.61 -4.25 11.83
C GLY A 141 -22.34 -2.96 12.61
N VAL A 142 -21.22 -2.28 12.34
CA VAL A 142 -20.85 -0.96 12.89
C VAL A 142 -20.75 0.12 11.81
N ASP A 143 -21.48 -0.06 10.70
CA ASP A 143 -21.62 0.90 9.59
C ASP A 143 -20.30 1.29 8.89
N THR A 144 -19.31 0.38 8.88
CA THR A 144 -18.05 0.57 8.16
C THR A 144 -18.17 0.06 6.72
N LEU A 145 -17.77 0.87 5.73
CA LEU A 145 -17.66 0.43 4.34
C LEU A 145 -16.40 -0.40 4.11
N LEU A 146 -16.52 -1.49 3.35
CA LEU A 146 -15.42 -2.42 3.11
C LEU A 146 -14.94 -2.34 1.66
N VAL A 147 -13.62 -2.22 1.49
CA VAL A 147 -12.99 -2.08 0.16
C VAL A 147 -11.90 -3.12 -0.01
N ALA A 148 -11.82 -3.79 -1.15
CA ALA A 148 -10.74 -4.74 -1.42
C ALA A 148 -9.84 -4.26 -2.56
N THR A 149 -8.53 -4.44 -2.40
CA THR A 149 -7.59 -4.35 -3.51
C THR A 149 -7.68 -5.60 -4.37
N VAL A 150 -7.82 -5.42 -5.69
CA VAL A 150 -7.97 -6.49 -6.67
C VAL A 150 -7.01 -6.29 -7.84
N THR A 151 -6.49 -7.39 -8.38
CA THR A 151 -5.51 -7.40 -9.48
C THR A 151 -5.99 -8.17 -10.72
N SER A 152 -7.18 -8.75 -10.65
CA SER A 152 -7.81 -9.51 -11.71
C SER A 152 -9.35 -9.37 -11.68
N THR A 153 -10.04 -9.77 -12.75
CA THR A 153 -11.51 -9.86 -12.74
C THR A 153 -12.01 -10.98 -11.83
N ALA A 154 -11.24 -12.05 -11.64
CA ALA A 154 -11.58 -13.10 -10.69
C ALA A 154 -11.58 -12.58 -9.25
N ASP A 155 -10.57 -11.79 -8.89
CA ASP A 155 -10.48 -11.11 -7.60
C ASP A 155 -11.68 -10.18 -7.41
N ALA A 156 -12.02 -9.38 -8.42
CA ALA A 156 -13.15 -8.45 -8.38
C ALA A 156 -14.49 -9.14 -8.11
N ARG A 157 -14.79 -10.23 -8.84
CA ARG A 157 -16.02 -11.00 -8.62
C ARG A 157 -16.08 -11.61 -7.22
N ALA A 158 -14.98 -12.22 -6.77
CA ALA A 158 -14.92 -12.82 -5.45
C ALA A 158 -15.03 -11.77 -4.32
N ALA A 159 -14.47 -10.57 -4.51
CA ALA A 159 -14.60 -9.47 -3.56
C ALA A 159 -16.05 -8.99 -3.42
N VAL A 160 -16.78 -8.85 -4.54
CA VAL A 160 -18.20 -8.49 -4.53
C VAL A 160 -19.04 -9.60 -3.88
N GLU A 161 -18.79 -10.86 -4.19
CA GLU A 161 -19.47 -12.00 -3.57
C GLU A 161 -19.23 -12.07 -2.05
N ALA A 162 -18.03 -11.68 -1.60
CA ALA A 162 -17.69 -11.58 -0.19
C ALA A 162 -18.30 -10.36 0.53
N GLY A 163 -19.02 -9.49 -0.20
CA GLY A 163 -19.72 -8.33 0.37
C GLY A 163 -18.88 -7.06 0.45
N MET A 164 -17.82 -6.91 -0.35
CA MET A 164 -17.11 -5.62 -0.42
C MET A 164 -17.99 -4.55 -1.07
N ASP A 165 -18.01 -3.36 -0.48
CA ASP A 165 -18.78 -2.19 -0.91
C ASP A 165 -18.10 -1.39 -2.03
N GLY A 166 -16.81 -1.64 -2.26
CA GLY A 166 -16.04 -1.03 -3.34
C GLY A 166 -14.74 -1.76 -3.61
N LEU A 167 -14.09 -1.44 -4.72
CA LEU A 167 -12.84 -2.09 -5.14
C LEU A 167 -11.75 -1.06 -5.43
N VAL A 168 -10.51 -1.41 -5.13
CA VAL A 168 -9.32 -0.74 -5.67
C VAL A 168 -8.70 -1.66 -6.71
N VAL A 169 -8.84 -1.31 -7.99
CA VAL A 169 -8.20 -2.02 -9.09
C VAL A 169 -6.75 -1.56 -9.21
N GLN A 170 -5.82 -2.46 -8.92
CA GLN A 170 -4.39 -2.17 -8.92
C GLN A 170 -3.72 -2.73 -10.18
N GLY A 171 -3.26 -1.84 -11.05
CA GLY A 171 -2.44 -2.17 -12.20
C GLY A 171 -0.94 -2.31 -11.86
N PRO A 172 -0.14 -2.92 -12.75
CA PRO A 172 1.26 -3.27 -12.50
C PRO A 172 2.19 -2.07 -12.35
N GLY A 173 1.74 -0.86 -12.71
CA GLY A 173 2.47 0.39 -12.50
C GLY A 173 2.47 0.88 -11.04
N ALA A 174 1.67 0.26 -10.14
CA ALA A 174 1.62 0.64 -8.74
C ALA A 174 2.94 0.40 -8.00
N GLY A 175 3.31 1.35 -7.14
CA GLY A 175 4.44 1.25 -6.23
C GLY A 175 4.13 0.37 -5.01
N GLY A 176 5.17 -0.19 -4.39
CA GLY A 176 5.01 -1.07 -3.24
C GLY A 176 4.38 -2.41 -3.61
N HIS A 177 3.88 -3.13 -2.62
CA HIS A 177 3.34 -4.48 -2.82
C HIS A 177 2.22 -4.53 -3.84
N GLN A 178 2.30 -5.53 -4.70
CA GLN A 178 1.17 -5.95 -5.52
C GLN A 178 0.13 -6.61 -4.62
N GLY A 179 -1.13 -6.28 -4.85
CA GLY A 179 -2.29 -6.72 -4.08
C GLY A 179 -2.84 -8.08 -4.51
N THR A 180 -2.05 -8.91 -5.19
CA THR A 180 -2.41 -10.32 -5.50
C THR A 180 -2.83 -11.02 -4.22
N TRP A 181 -3.59 -12.10 -4.27
CA TRP A 181 -4.10 -12.71 -3.03
C TRP A 181 -3.17 -13.78 -2.48
N HIS A 182 -2.42 -14.45 -3.35
CA HIS A 182 -1.40 -15.40 -2.94
C HIS A 182 -0.01 -14.85 -3.13
N THR A 183 0.89 -15.21 -2.22
CA THR A 183 2.30 -14.89 -2.36
C THR A 183 2.88 -15.66 -3.55
N SER A 184 2.40 -16.85 -3.89
CA SER A 184 2.88 -17.60 -5.06
C SER A 184 2.44 -17.03 -6.43
N ASP A 185 1.48 -16.10 -6.46
CA ASP A 185 0.95 -15.55 -7.70
C ASP A 185 2.04 -14.88 -8.57
N PRO A 186 1.92 -14.95 -9.92
CA PRO A 186 2.80 -14.21 -10.81
C PRO A 186 2.62 -12.70 -10.61
N ALA A 187 3.64 -11.92 -10.99
CA ALA A 187 3.50 -10.48 -10.96
C ALA A 187 2.37 -10.07 -11.92
N PRO A 188 1.44 -9.18 -11.50
CA PRO A 188 0.45 -8.62 -12.40
C PRO A 188 1.10 -8.02 -13.63
N SER A 189 0.48 -8.21 -14.79
CA SER A 189 1.01 -7.75 -16.08
C SER A 189 -0.03 -7.08 -16.98
N LEU A 190 -1.33 -7.21 -16.67
CA LEU A 190 -2.39 -6.55 -17.42
C LEU A 190 -2.33 -5.03 -17.17
N PRO A 191 -2.24 -4.17 -18.20
CA PRO A 191 -2.24 -2.72 -18.03
C PRO A 191 -3.45 -2.22 -17.23
N LEU A 192 -3.27 -1.13 -16.47
CA LEU A 192 -4.34 -0.59 -15.61
C LEU A 192 -5.61 -0.28 -16.40
N ASP A 193 -5.51 0.35 -17.57
CA ASP A 193 -6.67 0.74 -18.37
C ASP A 193 -7.47 -0.50 -18.84
N ASP A 194 -6.77 -1.57 -19.24
CA ASP A 194 -7.41 -2.82 -19.65
C ASP A 194 -8.07 -3.54 -18.46
N LEU A 195 -7.36 -3.61 -17.33
CA LEU A 195 -7.89 -4.24 -16.11
C LEU A 195 -9.11 -3.47 -15.57
N LEU A 196 -9.04 -2.13 -15.56
CA LEU A 196 -10.13 -1.25 -15.14
C LEU A 196 -11.37 -1.46 -16.01
N ALA A 197 -11.21 -1.46 -17.34
CA ALA A 197 -12.32 -1.68 -18.27
C ALA A 197 -12.96 -3.07 -18.09
N GLN A 198 -12.15 -4.11 -17.88
CA GLN A 198 -12.66 -5.46 -17.64
C GLN A 198 -13.42 -5.57 -16.32
N VAL A 199 -12.92 -4.97 -15.24
CA VAL A 199 -13.59 -5.01 -13.93
C VAL A 199 -14.89 -4.20 -13.95
N LEU A 200 -14.88 -2.99 -14.51
CA LEU A 200 -16.08 -2.15 -14.63
C LEU A 200 -17.22 -2.80 -15.44
N ALA A 201 -16.89 -3.74 -16.34
CA ALA A 201 -17.88 -4.48 -17.10
C ALA A 201 -18.56 -5.61 -16.31
N GLU A 202 -18.03 -5.99 -15.14
CA GLU A 202 -18.46 -7.17 -14.38
C GLU A 202 -19.05 -6.86 -13.01
N VAL A 203 -18.87 -5.63 -12.50
CA VAL A 203 -19.29 -5.26 -11.14
C VAL A 203 -20.06 -3.94 -11.13
N ASP A 204 -21.04 -3.84 -10.23
CA ASP A 204 -21.84 -2.62 -10.03
C ASP A 204 -21.34 -1.77 -8.85
N VAL A 205 -20.42 -2.29 -8.03
CA VAL A 205 -19.84 -1.54 -6.91
C VAL A 205 -18.84 -0.48 -7.42
N PRO A 206 -18.66 0.64 -6.70
CA PRO A 206 -17.67 1.65 -7.06
C PRO A 206 -16.25 1.09 -7.17
N VAL A 207 -15.55 1.49 -8.23
CA VAL A 207 -14.18 1.05 -8.53
C VAL A 207 -13.23 2.24 -8.52
N VAL A 208 -12.15 2.16 -7.76
CA VAL A 208 -11.04 3.12 -7.73
C VAL A 208 -9.88 2.54 -8.53
N ALA A 209 -9.28 3.34 -9.42
CA ALA A 209 -8.12 2.93 -10.20
C ALA A 209 -6.81 3.27 -9.48
N ALA A 210 -5.86 2.34 -9.44
CA ALA A 210 -4.55 2.53 -8.82
C ALA A 210 -3.42 1.98 -9.70
N GLY A 211 -2.32 2.73 -9.76
CA GLY A 211 -1.05 2.26 -10.31
C GLY A 211 -0.55 3.06 -11.51
N GLY A 212 0.67 3.57 -11.40
CA GLY A 212 1.30 4.37 -12.46
C GLY A 212 0.71 5.77 -12.70
N LEU A 213 -0.42 6.10 -12.08
CA LEU A 213 -1.05 7.42 -12.15
C LEU A 213 -0.17 8.47 -11.47
N ALA A 214 0.09 9.59 -12.15
CA ALA A 214 0.96 10.64 -11.62
C ALA A 214 0.60 12.08 -12.06
N THR A 215 -0.27 12.23 -13.06
CA THR A 215 -0.63 13.53 -13.65
C THR A 215 -2.14 13.77 -13.63
N ALA A 216 -2.58 15.01 -13.89
CA ALA A 216 -4.01 15.31 -14.06
C ALA A 216 -4.63 14.50 -15.20
N ASP A 217 -3.93 14.37 -16.33
CA ASP A 217 -4.40 13.58 -17.47
C ASP A 217 -4.61 12.10 -17.09
N ASP A 218 -3.76 11.55 -16.21
CA ASP A 218 -3.96 10.19 -15.69
C ASP A 218 -5.24 10.06 -14.86
N VAL A 219 -5.47 11.01 -13.95
CA VAL A 219 -6.67 11.01 -13.09
C VAL A 219 -7.92 11.22 -13.93
N HIS A 220 -7.94 12.21 -14.83
CA HIS A 220 -9.05 12.43 -15.75
C HIS A 220 -9.31 11.22 -16.65
N ARG A 221 -8.28 10.54 -17.15
CA ARG A 221 -8.41 9.34 -17.98
C ARG A 221 -9.17 8.23 -17.26
N VAL A 222 -8.75 7.86 -16.04
CA VAL A 222 -9.39 6.75 -15.31
C VAL A 222 -10.78 7.12 -14.80
N VAL A 223 -11.01 8.36 -14.37
CA VAL A 223 -12.34 8.83 -13.97
C VAL A 223 -13.29 8.87 -15.16
N SER A 224 -12.84 9.35 -16.33
CA SER A 224 -13.64 9.35 -17.56
C SER A 224 -13.95 7.93 -18.06
N ALA A 225 -13.09 6.95 -17.75
CA ALA A 225 -13.33 5.55 -18.04
C ALA A 225 -14.37 4.90 -17.12
N GLY A 226 -14.81 5.58 -16.06
CA GLY A 226 -15.84 5.12 -15.13
C GLY A 226 -15.34 4.81 -13.71
N ALA A 227 -14.06 5.05 -13.40
CA ALA A 227 -13.58 4.92 -12.03
C ALA A 227 -14.22 5.99 -11.13
N ALA A 228 -14.63 5.60 -9.93
CA ALA A 228 -15.10 6.50 -8.88
C ALA A 228 -13.99 7.43 -8.34
N GLY A 229 -12.73 7.06 -8.58
CA GLY A 229 -11.57 7.91 -8.31
C GLY A 229 -10.25 7.24 -8.65
N ALA A 230 -9.18 7.98 -8.41
CA ALA A 230 -7.80 7.54 -8.57
C ALA A 230 -7.13 7.42 -7.21
N GLN A 231 -6.48 6.28 -6.94
CA GLN A 231 -5.63 6.09 -5.76
C GLN A 231 -4.17 6.20 -6.14
N LEU A 232 -3.48 7.18 -5.57
CA LEU A 232 -2.07 7.48 -5.83
C LEU A 232 -1.28 7.32 -4.53
N GLY A 233 -0.17 6.58 -4.57
CA GLY A 233 0.77 6.49 -3.45
C GLY A 233 2.01 7.34 -3.70
N THR A 234 2.72 7.05 -4.79
CA THR A 234 4.01 7.67 -5.13
C THR A 234 3.96 9.20 -5.19
N ALA A 235 2.85 9.77 -5.69
CA ALA A 235 2.65 11.23 -5.75
C ALA A 235 2.74 11.92 -4.38
N PHE A 236 2.42 11.22 -3.28
CA PHE A 236 2.37 11.78 -1.94
C PHE A 236 3.62 11.51 -1.11
N LEU A 237 4.61 10.77 -1.63
CA LEU A 237 5.79 10.36 -0.84
C LEU A 237 6.70 11.52 -0.45
N LEU A 238 6.68 12.63 -1.20
CA LEU A 238 7.49 13.83 -0.95
C LEU A 238 6.69 14.99 -0.36
N THR A 239 5.48 14.73 0.16
CA THR A 239 4.76 15.78 0.87
C THR A 239 5.28 15.91 2.30
N PRO A 240 5.26 17.11 2.91
CA PRO A 240 5.72 17.31 4.29
C PRO A 240 4.86 16.54 5.31
N GLU A 241 3.62 16.20 4.96
CA GLU A 241 2.70 15.44 5.82
C GLU A 241 3.02 13.94 5.80
N ALA A 242 3.65 13.42 4.75
CA ALA A 242 4.03 12.02 4.66
C ALA A 242 5.23 11.70 5.55
N GLY A 243 5.15 10.57 6.27
CA GLY A 243 6.20 10.08 7.17
C GLY A 243 7.35 9.36 6.46
N THR A 244 7.53 9.61 5.17
CA THR A 244 8.60 9.00 4.34
C THR A 244 9.96 9.32 4.94
N ASN A 245 10.77 8.28 5.21
CA ASN A 245 12.10 8.44 5.79
C ASN A 245 13.00 9.34 4.92
N PRO A 246 13.85 10.21 5.50
CA PRO A 246 14.73 11.12 4.75
C PRO A 246 15.60 10.44 3.68
N THR A 247 16.15 9.26 3.96
CA THR A 247 16.94 8.45 3.03
C THR A 247 16.11 8.05 1.82
N TYR A 248 14.86 7.67 2.04
CA TYR A 248 13.93 7.33 0.98
C TYR A 248 13.52 8.59 0.18
N ARG A 249 13.20 9.71 0.86
CA ARG A 249 12.87 10.97 0.19
C ARG A 249 13.99 11.45 -0.74
N ALA A 250 15.24 11.39 -0.27
CA ALA A 250 16.41 11.75 -1.07
C ALA A 250 16.53 10.87 -2.31
N ALA A 251 16.29 9.56 -2.18
CA ALA A 251 16.39 8.62 -3.31
C ALA A 251 15.35 8.90 -4.41
N LEU A 252 14.14 9.33 -4.06
CA LEU A 252 13.04 9.57 -5.01
C LEU A 252 13.34 10.65 -6.07
N THR A 253 14.23 11.60 -5.77
CA THR A 253 14.62 12.69 -6.69
C THR A 253 16.06 12.57 -7.16
N HIS A 254 16.81 11.59 -6.65
CA HIS A 254 18.24 11.50 -6.91
C HIS A 254 18.48 10.86 -8.30
N PRO A 255 19.25 11.51 -9.18
CA PRO A 255 19.44 11.07 -10.57
C PRO A 255 20.21 9.74 -10.71
N GLY A 256 20.84 9.27 -9.63
CA GLY A 256 21.50 7.97 -9.55
C GLY A 256 20.58 6.78 -9.30
N PHE A 257 19.27 6.99 -9.08
CA PHE A 257 18.30 5.90 -9.05
C PHE A 257 17.64 5.73 -10.43
N GLY A 258 17.56 4.48 -10.87
CA GLY A 258 17.03 4.10 -12.17
C GLY A 258 15.50 3.99 -12.19
N PRO A 259 14.92 3.39 -13.25
CA PRO A 259 13.49 3.12 -13.31
C PRO A 259 13.07 2.18 -12.17
N THR A 260 11.76 2.07 -11.97
CA THR A 260 11.23 1.11 -11.01
C THR A 260 11.14 -0.29 -11.61
N ARG A 261 11.31 -1.31 -10.77
CA ARG A 261 11.13 -2.71 -11.15
C ARG A 261 10.34 -3.48 -10.09
N MET A 262 9.75 -4.59 -10.53
CA MET A 262 9.13 -5.56 -9.64
C MET A 262 10.21 -6.40 -8.95
N THR A 263 10.07 -6.64 -7.66
CA THR A 263 11.01 -7.44 -6.85
C THR A 263 10.31 -8.15 -5.71
N ARG A 264 10.87 -9.27 -5.24
CA ARG A 264 10.49 -9.91 -3.96
C ARG A 264 11.55 -9.73 -2.88
N ALA A 265 12.72 -9.19 -3.22
CA ALA A 265 13.94 -9.27 -2.42
C ALA A 265 13.76 -8.78 -0.98
N PHE A 266 12.96 -7.73 -0.76
CA PHE A 266 12.77 -7.18 0.57
C PHE A 266 11.70 -7.87 1.41
N SER A 267 10.72 -8.55 0.81
CA SER A 267 9.53 -8.98 1.56
C SER A 267 9.03 -10.39 1.27
N GLY A 268 9.47 -11.00 0.16
CA GLY A 268 8.98 -12.29 -0.31
C GLY A 268 7.73 -12.21 -1.18
N ARG A 269 7.06 -11.04 -1.21
CA ARG A 269 5.92 -10.76 -2.08
C ARG A 269 6.31 -9.73 -3.14
N TRP A 270 5.71 -9.83 -4.34
CA TRP A 270 5.97 -8.89 -5.42
C TRP A 270 5.66 -7.47 -4.97
N ALA A 271 6.65 -6.58 -5.11
CA ALA A 271 6.52 -5.17 -4.84
C ALA A 271 7.34 -4.37 -5.86
N ARG A 272 6.85 -3.19 -6.24
CA ARG A 272 7.57 -2.29 -7.15
C ARG A 272 8.38 -1.27 -6.37
N SER A 273 9.67 -1.18 -6.69
CA SER A 273 10.65 -0.31 -6.04
C SER A 273 11.48 0.43 -7.09
N LEU A 274 12.06 1.58 -6.71
CA LEU A 274 13.28 2.05 -7.37
C LEU A 274 14.32 0.93 -7.37
N ASP A 275 15.00 0.72 -8.50
CA ASP A 275 16.06 -0.28 -8.59
C ASP A 275 17.28 0.15 -7.78
N ASN A 276 17.92 -0.80 -7.10
CA ASN A 276 19.09 -0.55 -6.26
C ASN A 276 19.98 -1.80 -6.10
N ALA A 277 21.14 -1.64 -5.44
CA ALA A 277 22.12 -2.70 -5.29
C ALA A 277 21.57 -3.96 -4.59
N PHE A 278 20.68 -3.79 -3.60
CA PHE A 278 20.05 -4.92 -2.92
C PHE A 278 19.20 -5.75 -3.89
N ILE A 279 18.35 -5.11 -4.68
CA ILE A 279 17.54 -5.80 -5.70
C ILE A 279 18.46 -6.47 -6.73
N ALA A 280 19.45 -5.76 -7.25
CA ALA A 280 20.38 -6.28 -8.25
C ALA A 280 21.10 -7.57 -7.78
N THR A 281 21.38 -7.66 -6.48
CA THR A 281 22.12 -8.78 -5.88
C THR A 281 21.20 -9.94 -5.49
N TYR A 282 20.05 -9.65 -4.89
CA TYR A 282 19.27 -10.65 -4.15
C TYR A 282 17.95 -11.05 -4.81
N ASP A 283 17.46 -10.32 -5.81
CA ASP A 283 16.14 -10.58 -6.40
C ASP A 283 16.00 -12.00 -7.00
N ALA A 284 17.07 -12.51 -7.63
CA ALA A 284 17.09 -13.86 -8.21
C ALA A 284 17.11 -14.98 -7.15
N LEU A 285 17.44 -14.65 -5.90
CA LEU A 285 17.54 -15.60 -4.78
C LEU A 285 16.28 -15.57 -3.89
N ALA A 286 15.46 -14.52 -4.00
CA ALA A 286 14.38 -14.25 -3.08
C ALA A 286 13.20 -15.21 -3.28
N PRO A 287 12.83 -16.02 -2.26
CA PRO A 287 11.70 -16.93 -2.38
C PRO A 287 10.36 -16.18 -2.24
N ALA A 288 9.30 -16.82 -2.74
CA ALA A 288 7.93 -16.39 -2.55
C ALA A 288 7.46 -16.70 -1.11
N SER A 289 7.87 -15.89 -0.13
CA SER A 289 7.59 -16.18 1.28
C SER A 289 7.40 -14.91 2.13
N TYR A 290 6.19 -14.38 2.11
CA TYR A 290 5.75 -13.25 2.94
C TYR A 290 4.96 -13.76 4.15
N PRO A 291 5.12 -13.20 5.37
CA PRO A 291 6.01 -12.10 5.74
C PRO A 291 7.43 -12.53 6.12
N ALA A 292 7.78 -13.81 6.00
CA ALA A 292 9.06 -14.36 6.46
C ALA A 292 10.30 -13.60 5.91
N ILE A 293 10.32 -13.29 4.62
CA ILE A 293 11.41 -12.50 4.02
C ILE A 293 11.39 -11.04 4.52
N ASN A 294 10.22 -10.44 4.76
CA ASN A 294 10.13 -9.10 5.36
C ASN A 294 10.73 -9.05 6.77
N GLN A 295 10.55 -10.11 7.56
CA GLN A 295 11.13 -10.25 8.91
C GLN A 295 12.65 -10.39 8.84
N VAL A 296 13.15 -11.29 7.99
CA VAL A 296 14.59 -11.56 7.81
C VAL A 296 15.34 -10.31 7.34
N THR A 297 14.79 -9.56 6.38
CA THR A 297 15.44 -8.36 5.83
C THR A 297 15.25 -7.11 6.70
N GLY A 298 14.34 -7.14 7.67
CA GLY A 298 13.97 -5.99 8.51
C GLY A 298 15.16 -5.28 9.18
N PRO A 299 16.09 -5.99 9.85
CA PRO A 299 17.28 -5.39 10.43
C PRO A 299 18.18 -4.68 9.42
N ILE A 300 18.40 -5.28 8.24
CA ILE A 300 19.20 -4.67 7.16
C ILE A 300 18.59 -3.34 6.74
N ARG A 301 17.28 -3.32 6.47
CA ARG A 301 16.56 -2.10 6.04
C ARG A 301 16.61 -1.00 7.10
N ARG A 302 16.52 -1.36 8.39
CA ARG A 302 16.66 -0.40 9.49
C ARG A 302 18.08 0.17 9.60
N ALA A 303 19.10 -0.68 9.51
CA ALA A 303 20.51 -0.26 9.52
C ALA A 303 20.82 0.66 8.32
N ALA A 304 20.38 0.27 7.12
CA ALA A 304 20.53 1.05 5.91
C ALA A 304 19.85 2.43 6.02
N ALA A 305 18.61 2.48 6.51
CA ALA A 305 17.92 3.74 6.75
C ALA A 305 18.67 4.66 7.73
N ALA A 306 19.19 4.11 8.84
CA ALA A 306 19.95 4.86 9.84
C ALA A 306 21.31 5.37 9.30
N ALA A 307 21.91 4.63 8.36
CA ALA A 307 23.18 4.99 7.73
C ALA A 307 23.04 5.96 6.54
N GLY A 308 21.81 6.32 6.13
CA GLY A 308 21.59 7.10 4.91
C GLY A 308 21.79 6.29 3.62
N ASP A 309 21.76 4.97 3.71
CA ASP A 309 22.05 4.05 2.61
C ASP A 309 20.77 3.63 1.88
N ALA A 310 20.48 4.34 0.79
CA ALA A 310 19.35 4.02 -0.07
C ALA A 310 19.59 2.78 -0.97
N GLN A 311 20.82 2.27 -1.06
CA GLN A 311 21.12 1.09 -1.90
C GLN A 311 20.65 -0.23 -1.27
N HIS A 312 20.44 -0.24 0.05
CA HIS A 312 19.96 -1.39 0.83
C HIS A 312 18.63 -1.15 1.55
N LEU A 313 17.90 -0.12 1.11
CA LEU A 313 16.57 0.23 1.60
C LEU A 313 15.49 -0.17 0.59
N HIS A 314 14.28 -0.43 1.07
CA HIS A 314 13.12 -0.63 0.21
C HIS A 314 12.56 0.73 -0.21
N LEU A 315 12.53 1.01 -1.51
CA LEU A 315 12.20 2.34 -2.06
C LEU A 315 10.95 2.24 -2.94
N TRP A 316 9.81 1.92 -2.31
CA TRP A 316 8.52 1.60 -2.95
C TRP A 316 7.90 2.71 -3.82
N ALA A 317 8.29 2.78 -5.08
CA ALA A 317 7.78 3.77 -6.03
C ALA A 317 7.08 3.11 -7.23
N GLY A 318 6.04 3.76 -7.74
CA GLY A 318 5.32 3.36 -8.95
C GLY A 318 6.05 3.80 -10.21
N THR A 319 5.48 3.49 -11.38
CA THR A 319 6.09 3.84 -12.67
C THR A 319 6.05 5.32 -13.00
N GLY A 320 5.22 6.13 -12.34
CA GLY A 320 5.18 7.60 -12.50
C GLY A 320 6.07 8.35 -11.50
N VAL A 321 7.15 7.73 -11.01
CA VAL A 321 8.02 8.31 -9.98
C VAL A 321 8.70 9.58 -10.44
N GLU A 322 8.97 9.74 -11.74
CA GLU A 322 9.60 10.95 -12.30
C GLU A 322 8.77 12.23 -12.11
N HIS A 323 7.48 12.11 -11.81
CA HIS A 323 6.58 13.22 -11.55
C HIS A 323 6.53 13.63 -10.08
N VAL A 324 7.16 12.87 -9.18
CA VAL A 324 7.16 13.17 -7.75
C VAL A 324 7.90 14.49 -7.48
N ARG A 325 7.37 15.31 -6.59
CA ARG A 325 7.94 16.61 -6.22
C ARG A 325 7.64 16.95 -4.78
N GLU A 326 8.48 17.80 -4.20
CA GLU A 326 8.20 18.40 -2.90
C GLU A 326 7.07 19.42 -3.05
N ALA A 327 5.92 19.11 -2.45
CA ALA A 327 4.73 19.95 -2.40
C ALA A 327 3.83 19.46 -1.25
N SER A 328 2.96 20.31 -0.72
CA SER A 328 1.96 19.89 0.27
C SER A 328 0.93 18.90 -0.29
N ALA A 329 0.28 18.17 0.62
CA ALA A 329 -1.00 17.47 0.43
C ALA A 329 -1.90 18.12 -0.63
N ALA A 330 -2.32 19.33 -0.27
CA ALA A 330 -3.27 20.13 -1.02
C ALA A 330 -2.74 20.59 -2.38
N GLU A 331 -1.45 20.93 -2.49
CA GLU A 331 -0.85 21.32 -3.77
C GLU A 331 -0.80 20.15 -4.75
N VAL A 332 -0.42 18.95 -4.28
CA VAL A 332 -0.43 17.73 -5.10
C VAL A 332 -1.86 17.44 -5.59
N VAL A 333 -2.85 17.49 -4.70
CA VAL A 333 -4.26 17.31 -5.09
C VAL A 333 -4.71 18.35 -6.12
N ALA A 334 -4.43 19.63 -5.90
CA ALA A 334 -4.81 20.70 -6.82
C ALA A 334 -4.15 20.60 -8.19
N GLN A 335 -2.97 19.97 -8.28
CA GLN A 335 -2.27 19.72 -9.54
C GLN A 335 -2.81 18.50 -10.27
N LEU A 336 -3.27 17.49 -9.54
CA LEU A 336 -3.87 16.27 -10.08
C LEU A 336 -5.35 16.44 -10.46
N TRP A 337 -6.04 17.39 -9.84
CA TRP A 337 -7.43 17.74 -10.16
C TRP A 337 -7.66 19.25 -10.13
N PRO A 338 -7.20 19.96 -11.19
CA PRO A 338 -7.34 21.42 -11.28
C PRO A 338 -8.78 21.93 -11.21
N ASP A 339 -9.73 21.10 -11.66
CA ASP A 339 -11.18 21.38 -11.69
C ASP A 339 -11.79 21.57 -10.29
N ALA A 340 -11.06 21.26 -9.20
CA ALA A 340 -11.50 21.52 -7.83
C ALA A 340 -11.60 23.02 -7.46
N ARG A 341 -11.10 23.92 -8.33
CA ARG A 341 -11.02 25.37 -8.07
C ARG A 341 -12.18 26.19 -8.65
N GLU A 342 -13.14 25.56 -9.34
CA GLU A 342 -14.41 26.18 -9.78
C GLU A 342 -15.58 25.76 -8.88
#